data_AF-A0A8T0CGF2-F1
#
_entry.id   AF-A0A8T0CGF2-F1
#
_cell.length_a   1.000
_cell.length_b   1.000
_cell.length_c   1.000
_cell.angle_alpha   90.00
_cell.angle_beta   90.00
_cell.angle_gamma   90.00
#
_symmetry.space_group_name_H-M   'P 1'
#
loop_
_entity.id
_entity.type
_entity.pdbx_description
1 polymer ?
#
loop_
_entity_poly.entity_id
_entity_poly.type
_entity_poly.pdbx_seq_one_letter_code
_entity_poly.pdbx_strand_id
1 'polypeptide(L)'
;MWELSSWVRWYARYLECLLSTSRLLGYFLCSASSALEKERAEENVSTFTNSDLLKELDSLVDLLEETCRIPDSLCRDNELIRTVTVFVSEDYLSAMEAILIRLREFGHRLSCLSFGDSVELVCTLRRLERFKERLSPLFSHKMAAFEGFWISVAEMRAKLESQREVGPVSALLSEEKRVGASESARFGGRVPMSSSRDSPRFASGRLVGLTRYHLPFQDSVELFA
;
A
#
# COMPACT_ATOMS: atom_id res chain seq x y z
N MET A 1 20.57 -35.20 5.14
CA MET A 1 19.69 -35.05 6.34
C MET A 1 19.45 -33.58 6.72
N TRP A 2 20.44 -32.69 6.60
CA TRP A 2 20.29 -31.25 6.88
C TRP A 2 19.48 -30.47 5.82
N GLU A 3 19.55 -30.89 4.55
CA GLU A 3 18.82 -30.27 3.43
C GLU A 3 17.29 -30.36 3.59
N LEU A 4 16.76 -31.53 3.92
CA LEU A 4 15.32 -31.68 4.17
C LEU A 4 14.85 -30.80 5.33
N SER A 5 15.71 -30.62 6.34
CA SER A 5 15.40 -29.73 7.47
C SER A 5 15.32 -28.27 7.04
N SER A 6 16.14 -27.82 6.08
CA SER A 6 15.99 -26.47 5.50
C SER A 6 14.70 -26.32 4.71
N TRP A 7 14.31 -27.33 3.94
CA TRP A 7 13.03 -27.33 3.21
C TRP A 7 11.83 -27.26 4.15
N VAL A 8 11.81 -28.06 5.22
CA VAL A 8 10.73 -28.03 6.22
C VAL A 8 10.63 -26.67 6.90
N ARG A 9 11.77 -26.09 7.32
CA ARG A 9 11.78 -24.77 7.97
C ARG A 9 11.33 -23.64 7.05
N TRP A 10 11.80 -23.65 5.81
CA TRP A 10 11.37 -22.67 4.80
C TRP A 10 9.88 -22.84 4.47
N TYR A 11 9.42 -24.06 4.23
CA TYR A 11 8.03 -24.29 3.84
C TYR A 11 7.05 -23.94 4.98
N ALA A 12 7.41 -24.18 6.24
CA ALA A 12 6.61 -23.72 7.37
C ALA A 12 6.46 -22.19 7.41
N ARG A 13 7.57 -21.45 7.21
CA ARG A 13 7.54 -19.97 7.12
C ARG A 13 6.75 -19.49 5.91
N TYR A 14 6.90 -20.16 4.77
CA TYR A 14 6.14 -19.87 3.56
C TYR A 14 4.64 -20.03 3.80
N LEU A 15 4.20 -21.13 4.41
CA LEU A 15 2.79 -21.35 4.74
C LEU A 15 2.25 -20.32 5.74
N GLU A 16 3.04 -19.93 6.74
CA GLU A 16 2.68 -18.85 7.66
C GLU A 16 2.47 -17.52 6.93
N CYS A 17 3.36 -17.20 5.99
CA CYS A 17 3.24 -16.03 5.14
C CYS A 17 1.99 -16.12 4.24
N LEU A 18 1.78 -17.25 3.57
CA LEU A 18 0.62 -17.51 2.70
C LEU A 18 -0.72 -17.34 3.45
N LEU A 19 -0.82 -17.89 4.66
CA LEU A 19 -2.01 -17.77 5.50
C LEU A 19 -2.22 -16.34 5.99
N SER A 20 -1.14 -15.64 6.34
CA SER A 20 -1.19 -14.24 6.76
C SER A 20 -1.65 -13.33 5.63
N THR A 21 -1.11 -13.52 4.42
CA THR A 21 -1.53 -12.83 3.20
C THR A 21 -2.98 -13.16 2.85
N SER A 22 -3.38 -14.43 2.86
CA SER A 22 -4.77 -14.85 2.61
C SER A 22 -5.76 -14.20 3.60
N ARG A 23 -5.37 -14.07 4.86
CA ARG A 23 -6.19 -13.38 5.87
C ARG A 23 -6.37 -11.89 5.55
N LEU A 24 -5.33 -11.22 5.08
CA LEU A 24 -5.42 -9.82 4.66
C LEU A 24 -6.30 -9.65 3.43
N LEU A 25 -6.21 -10.59 2.48
CA LEU A 25 -7.02 -10.60 1.26
C LEU A 25 -8.50 -10.90 1.51
N GLY A 26 -8.83 -11.49 2.66
CA GLY A 26 -10.20 -11.95 2.98
C GLY A 26 -10.63 -13.21 2.23
N TYR A 27 -9.71 -13.85 1.49
CA TYR A 27 -9.93 -15.13 0.81
C TYR A 27 -8.62 -15.91 0.70
N PHE A 28 -8.72 -17.22 0.49
CA PHE A 28 -7.55 -18.07 0.28
C PHE A 28 -7.04 -17.94 -1.16
N LEU A 29 -5.77 -17.57 -1.33
CA LEU A 29 -5.18 -17.25 -2.65
C LEU A 29 -5.36 -18.37 -3.68
N CYS A 30 -5.29 -19.62 -3.26
CA CYS A 30 -5.36 -20.79 -4.14
C CYS A 30 -6.78 -21.18 -4.54
N SER A 31 -7.80 -20.47 -4.03
CA SER A 31 -9.21 -20.77 -4.33
C SER A 31 -9.75 -20.04 -5.56
N ALA A 32 -9.08 -18.98 -6.03
CA ALA A 32 -9.57 -18.17 -7.14
C ALA A 32 -9.05 -18.70 -8.49
N SER A 33 -9.62 -19.79 -9.00
CA SER A 33 -9.22 -20.36 -10.29
C SER A 33 -10.27 -20.16 -11.39
N SER A 34 -11.47 -19.68 -11.07
CA SER A 34 -12.54 -19.45 -12.04
C SER A 34 -12.62 -17.98 -12.49
N ALA A 35 -13.07 -17.76 -13.73
CA ALA A 35 -13.28 -16.41 -14.26
C ALA A 35 -14.27 -15.60 -13.41
N LEU A 36 -15.28 -16.27 -12.83
CA LEU A 36 -16.25 -15.67 -11.92
C LEU A 36 -15.59 -15.16 -10.63
N GLU A 37 -14.67 -15.94 -10.05
CA GLU A 37 -13.94 -15.53 -8.85
C GLU A 37 -13.01 -14.36 -9.13
N LYS A 38 -12.44 -14.30 -10.34
CA LYS A 38 -11.62 -13.16 -10.78
C LYS A 38 -12.45 -11.88 -10.89
N GLU A 39 -13.61 -11.94 -11.55
CA GLU A 39 -14.52 -10.78 -11.65
C GLU A 39 -14.95 -10.30 -10.26
N ARG A 40 -15.29 -11.24 -9.37
CA ARG A 40 -15.61 -10.93 -7.97
C ARG A 40 -14.42 -10.29 -7.23
N ALA A 41 -13.20 -10.77 -7.47
CA ALA A 41 -12.01 -10.19 -6.86
C ALA A 41 -11.74 -8.76 -7.37
N GLU A 42 -11.95 -8.50 -8.67
CA GLU A 42 -11.87 -7.16 -9.26
C GLU A 42 -12.95 -6.22 -8.67
N GLU A 43 -14.20 -6.69 -8.56
CA GLU A 43 -15.30 -5.94 -7.94
C GLU A 43 -14.99 -5.62 -6.47
N ASN A 44 -14.54 -6.59 -5.68
CA ASN A 44 -14.18 -6.38 -4.28
C ASN A 44 -13.09 -5.32 -4.14
N VAL A 45 -12.03 -5.41 -4.94
CA VAL A 45 -10.87 -4.50 -4.92
C VAL A 45 -11.27 -3.06 -5.28
N SER A 46 -12.27 -2.86 -6.13
CA SER A 46 -12.79 -1.53 -6.47
C SER A 46 -13.40 -0.77 -5.27
N THR A 47 -13.86 -1.50 -4.26
CA THR A 47 -14.46 -0.91 -3.04
C THR A 47 -13.42 -0.46 -2.01
N PHE A 48 -12.15 -0.85 -2.18
CA PHE A 48 -11.12 -0.65 -1.17
C PHE A 48 -10.48 0.73 -1.25
N THR A 49 -10.09 1.26 -0.08
CA THR A 49 -9.31 2.50 -0.02
C THR A 49 -7.92 2.32 -0.64
N ASN A 50 -7.23 3.41 -0.97
CA ASN A 50 -5.83 3.37 -1.41
C ASN A 50 -4.94 2.65 -0.40
N SER A 51 -5.13 2.96 0.88
CA SER A 51 -4.35 2.33 1.95
C SER A 51 -4.61 0.84 2.08
N ASP A 52 -5.83 0.37 1.85
CA ASP A 52 -6.14 -1.05 1.96
C ASP A 52 -5.56 -1.83 0.78
N LEU A 53 -5.64 -1.29 -0.44
CA LEU A 53 -4.97 -1.91 -1.59
C LEU A 53 -3.46 -1.92 -1.47
N LEU A 54 -2.86 -0.87 -0.91
CA LEU A 54 -1.41 -0.84 -0.67
C LEU A 54 -1.00 -1.93 0.33
N LYS A 55 -1.74 -2.09 1.44
CA LYS A 55 -1.48 -3.15 2.41
C LYS A 55 -1.60 -4.55 1.80
N GLU A 56 -2.64 -4.78 1.01
CA GLU A 56 -2.79 -6.07 0.33
C GLU A 56 -1.67 -6.32 -0.67
N LEU A 57 -1.33 -5.32 -1.49
CA LEU A 57 -0.23 -5.41 -2.45
C LEU A 57 1.10 -5.68 -1.74
N ASP A 58 1.38 -4.98 -0.65
CA ASP A 58 2.59 -5.18 0.15
C ASP A 58 2.66 -6.63 0.70
N SER A 59 1.55 -7.15 1.22
CA SER A 59 1.47 -8.53 1.72
C SER A 59 1.62 -9.61 0.63
N LEU A 60 1.19 -9.31 -0.60
CA LEU A 60 1.41 -10.17 -1.76
C LEU A 60 2.89 -10.16 -2.19
N VAL A 61 3.53 -8.98 -2.17
CA VAL A 61 4.96 -8.86 -2.46
C VAL A 61 5.79 -9.58 -1.40
N ASP A 62 5.41 -9.52 -0.12
CA ASP A 62 6.06 -10.29 0.95
C ASP A 62 5.99 -11.81 0.71
N LEU A 63 4.86 -12.31 0.24
CA LEU A 63 4.70 -13.73 -0.13
C LEU A 63 5.62 -14.12 -1.30
N LEU A 64 5.72 -13.28 -2.33
CA LEU A 64 6.64 -13.50 -3.44
C LEU A 64 8.10 -13.43 -3.01
N GLU A 65 8.43 -12.55 -2.05
CA GLU A 65 9.75 -12.48 -1.45
C GLU A 65 10.09 -13.77 -0.68
N GLU A 66 9.18 -14.29 0.15
CA GLU A 66 9.43 -15.55 0.89
C GLU A 66 9.56 -16.74 -0.08
N THR A 67 8.85 -16.72 -1.21
CA THR A 67 9.00 -17.70 -2.30
C THR A 67 10.44 -17.72 -2.85
N CYS A 68 11.08 -16.54 -2.97
CA CYS A 68 12.46 -16.44 -3.45
C CYS A 68 13.49 -17.04 -2.50
N ARG A 69 13.13 -17.24 -1.22
CA ARG A 69 14.01 -17.80 -0.19
C ARG A 69 14.03 -19.32 -0.20
N ILE A 70 13.46 -19.94 -1.24
CA ILE A 70 13.48 -21.38 -1.46
C ILE A 70 14.93 -21.91 -1.37
N PRO A 71 15.17 -23.03 -0.68
CA PRO A 71 16.52 -23.59 -0.58
C PRO A 71 17.04 -24.07 -1.93
N ASP A 72 18.30 -23.73 -2.26
CA ASP A 72 18.95 -24.07 -3.55
C ASP A 72 19.24 -25.58 -3.73
N SER A 73 19.06 -26.39 -2.69
CA SER A 73 19.38 -27.81 -2.74
C SER A 73 18.41 -28.54 -3.68
N LEU A 74 18.85 -28.73 -4.93
CA LEU A 74 18.21 -29.54 -5.96
C LEU A 74 18.25 -31.03 -5.55
N CYS A 75 17.51 -31.39 -4.51
CA CYS A 75 17.20 -32.79 -4.25
C CYS A 75 16.11 -33.22 -5.25
N ARG A 76 16.46 -33.21 -6.54
CA ARG A 76 15.56 -33.46 -7.68
C ARG A 76 14.87 -34.82 -7.59
N ASP A 77 15.47 -35.76 -6.86
CA ASP A 77 14.96 -37.12 -6.70
C ASP A 77 14.05 -37.28 -5.46
N ASN A 78 13.78 -36.20 -4.71
CA ASN A 78 12.89 -36.25 -3.56
C ASN A 78 11.46 -35.82 -3.93
N GLU A 79 10.54 -36.78 -3.86
CA GLU A 79 9.14 -36.60 -4.23
C GLU A 79 8.41 -35.54 -3.38
N LEU A 80 8.77 -35.39 -2.10
CA LEU A 80 8.18 -34.37 -1.23
C LEU A 80 8.60 -32.97 -1.69
N ILE A 81 9.89 -32.78 -1.98
CA ILE A 81 10.41 -31.49 -2.46
C ILE A 81 9.79 -31.14 -3.82
N ARG A 82 9.63 -32.12 -4.71
CA ARG A 82 8.96 -31.94 -5.99
C ARG A 82 7.51 -31.49 -5.80
N THR A 83 6.77 -32.17 -4.93
CA THR A 83 5.37 -31.85 -4.62
C THR A 83 5.23 -30.45 -4.02
N VAL A 84 6.06 -30.10 -3.03
CA VAL A 84 6.08 -28.76 -2.42
C VAL A 84 6.37 -27.67 -3.47
N THR A 85 7.31 -27.91 -4.37
CA THR A 85 7.65 -26.97 -5.44
C THR A 85 6.47 -26.73 -6.38
N VAL A 86 5.70 -27.78 -6.70
CA VAL A 86 4.48 -27.64 -7.51
C VAL A 86 3.45 -26.77 -6.81
N PHE A 87 3.16 -27.03 -5.52
CA PHE A 87 2.19 -26.20 -4.78
C PHE A 87 2.61 -24.73 -4.70
N VAL A 88 3.87 -24.47 -4.34
CA VAL A 88 4.41 -23.09 -4.29
C VAL A 88 4.34 -22.42 -5.65
N SER A 89 4.47 -23.17 -6.75
CA SER A 89 4.33 -22.63 -8.10
C SER A 89 2.91 -22.26 -8.49
N GLU A 90 1.91 -22.98 -7.98
CA GLU A 90 0.51 -22.64 -8.19
C GLU A 90 0.15 -21.41 -7.38
N ASP A 91 0.53 -21.39 -6.10
CA ASP A 91 0.35 -20.26 -5.18
C ASP A 91 1.00 -18.98 -5.72
N TYR A 92 2.20 -19.10 -6.30
CA TYR A 92 2.92 -18.01 -6.94
C TYR A 92 2.12 -17.35 -8.07
N LEU A 93 1.47 -18.15 -8.92
CA LEU A 93 0.70 -17.62 -10.05
C LEU A 93 -0.58 -16.96 -9.57
N SER A 94 -1.26 -17.55 -8.59
CA SER A 94 -2.40 -16.92 -7.93
C SER A 94 -2.01 -15.58 -7.30
N ALA A 95 -0.83 -15.49 -6.67
CA ALA A 95 -0.32 -14.24 -6.13
C ALA A 95 -0.01 -13.21 -7.23
N MET A 96 0.60 -13.61 -8.35
CA MET A 96 0.82 -12.73 -9.51
C MET A 96 -0.50 -12.16 -10.05
N GLU A 97 -1.51 -13.01 -10.21
CA GLU A 97 -2.83 -12.59 -10.69
C GLU A 97 -3.50 -11.64 -9.69
N ALA A 98 -3.43 -11.93 -8.39
CA ALA A 98 -3.91 -11.04 -7.34
C ALA A 98 -3.20 -9.68 -7.36
N ILE A 99 -1.89 -9.65 -7.60
CA ILE A 99 -1.14 -8.39 -7.79
C ILE A 99 -1.65 -7.65 -9.02
N LEU A 100 -1.82 -8.32 -10.16
CA LEU A 100 -2.29 -7.68 -11.40
C LEU A 100 -3.67 -7.03 -11.23
N ILE A 101 -4.59 -7.68 -10.52
CA ILE A 101 -5.90 -7.10 -10.18
C ILE A 101 -5.73 -5.76 -9.45
N ARG A 102 -4.86 -5.73 -8.45
CA ARG A 102 -4.58 -4.52 -7.66
C ARG A 102 -3.87 -3.43 -8.48
N LEU A 103 -2.95 -3.82 -9.36
CA LEU A 103 -2.30 -2.89 -10.29
C LEU A 103 -3.31 -2.30 -11.29
N ARG A 104 -4.25 -3.09 -11.81
CA ARG A 104 -5.31 -2.55 -12.69
C ARG A 104 -6.14 -1.49 -11.98
N GLU A 105 -6.55 -1.78 -10.74
CA GLU A 105 -7.29 -0.82 -9.93
C GLU A 105 -6.50 0.46 -9.63
N PHE A 106 -5.22 0.34 -9.27
CA PHE A 106 -4.35 1.52 -9.16
C PHE A 106 -4.23 2.29 -10.48
N GLY A 107 -4.27 1.59 -11.61
CA GLY A 107 -4.29 2.21 -12.94
C GLY A 107 -5.56 3.01 -13.20
N HIS A 108 -6.72 2.50 -12.78
CA HIS A 108 -8.01 3.20 -12.92
C HIS A 108 -8.07 4.47 -12.08
N ARG A 109 -7.45 4.47 -10.89
CA ARG A 109 -7.48 5.60 -9.94
C ARG A 109 -6.17 6.34 -9.80
N LEU A 110 -5.28 6.24 -10.79
CA LEU A 110 -3.93 6.80 -10.75
C LEU A 110 -3.93 8.31 -10.43
N SER A 111 -4.87 9.07 -10.99
CA SER A 111 -5.02 10.52 -10.74
C SER A 111 -5.52 10.87 -9.34
N CYS A 112 -6.03 9.89 -8.59
CA CYS A 112 -6.63 10.06 -7.27
C CYS A 112 -5.69 9.59 -6.13
N LEU A 113 -4.48 9.15 -6.45
CA LEU A 113 -3.48 8.76 -5.46
C LEU A 113 -2.92 9.99 -4.76
N SER A 114 -2.78 9.92 -3.45
CA SER A 114 -2.02 10.93 -2.74
C SER A 114 -0.52 10.80 -3.07
N PHE A 115 0.25 11.85 -2.78
CA PHE A 115 1.72 11.78 -2.91
C PHE A 115 2.31 10.65 -2.05
N GLY A 116 1.77 10.43 -0.85
CA GLY A 116 2.18 9.33 0.01
C GLY A 116 1.90 7.97 -0.63
N ASP A 117 0.66 7.77 -1.09
CA ASP A 117 0.24 6.50 -1.72
C ASP A 117 1.08 6.18 -2.97
N SER A 118 1.36 7.18 -3.81
CA SER A 118 2.16 7.00 -5.02
C SER A 118 3.62 6.65 -4.72
N VAL A 119 4.23 7.28 -3.71
CA VAL A 119 5.58 6.94 -3.26
C VAL A 119 5.62 5.52 -2.69
N GLU A 120 4.65 5.16 -1.85
CA GLU A 120 4.55 3.81 -1.28
C GLU A 120 4.39 2.76 -2.38
N LEU A 121 3.49 3.00 -3.34
CA LEU A 121 3.30 2.11 -4.50
C LEU A 121 4.60 1.93 -5.29
N VAL A 122 5.31 3.01 -5.64
CA VAL A 122 6.60 2.91 -6.35
C VAL A 122 7.62 2.12 -5.54
N CYS A 123 7.69 2.32 -4.22
CA CYS A 123 8.60 1.57 -3.34
C CYS A 123 8.26 0.07 -3.35
N THR A 124 6.99 -0.29 -3.23
CA THR A 124 6.51 -1.67 -3.26
C THR A 124 6.81 -2.35 -4.60
N LEU A 125 6.58 -1.65 -5.72
CA LEU A 125 6.90 -2.17 -7.07
C LEU A 125 8.41 -2.37 -7.25
N ARG A 126 9.23 -1.42 -6.80
CA ARG A 126 10.70 -1.57 -6.83
C ARG A 126 11.17 -2.74 -5.97
N ARG A 127 10.53 -2.98 -4.81
CA ARG A 127 10.83 -4.12 -3.96
C ARG A 127 10.52 -5.43 -4.69
N LEU A 128 9.34 -5.52 -5.31
CA LEU A 128 8.92 -6.67 -6.10
C LEU A 128 9.89 -6.99 -7.25
N GLU A 129 10.37 -5.97 -7.98
CA GLU A 129 11.27 -6.17 -9.12
C GLU A 129 12.66 -6.70 -8.74
N ARG A 130 13.13 -6.48 -7.51
CA ARG A 130 14.41 -7.05 -7.02
C ARG A 130 14.42 -8.57 -7.04
N PHE A 131 13.25 -9.19 -7.06
CA PHE A 131 13.07 -10.63 -7.02
C PHE A 131 12.87 -11.26 -8.41
N LYS A 132 12.71 -10.45 -9.47
CA LYS A 132 12.41 -10.91 -10.83
C LYS A 132 13.38 -11.98 -11.33
N GLU A 133 14.68 -11.76 -11.19
CA GLU A 133 15.71 -12.70 -11.67
C GLU A 133 15.69 -14.03 -10.89
N ARG A 134 15.40 -13.99 -9.58
CA ARG A 134 15.30 -15.18 -8.73
C ARG A 134 14.03 -15.99 -8.99
N LEU A 135 12.93 -15.33 -9.36
CA LEU A 135 11.65 -15.97 -9.65
C LEU A 135 11.60 -16.59 -11.05
N SER A 136 12.33 -16.01 -12.01
CA SER A 136 12.37 -16.47 -13.41
C SER A 136 12.64 -17.98 -13.59
N PRO A 137 13.70 -18.57 -12.99
CA PRO A 137 13.97 -19.99 -13.17
C PRO A 137 12.93 -20.90 -12.53
N LEU A 138 12.34 -20.48 -11.41
CA LEU A 138 11.36 -21.27 -10.63
C LEU A 138 10.07 -21.51 -11.43
N PHE A 139 9.71 -20.58 -12.31
CA PHE A 139 8.41 -20.57 -13.01
C PHE A 139 8.54 -20.53 -14.54
N SER A 140 9.71 -20.94 -15.03
CA SER A 140 10.07 -20.98 -16.46
C SER A 140 9.11 -21.78 -17.36
N HIS A 141 8.31 -22.69 -16.80
CA HIS A 141 7.28 -23.43 -17.54
C HIS A 141 6.05 -22.57 -17.92
N LYS A 142 5.94 -21.34 -17.41
CA LYS A 142 4.84 -20.38 -17.68
C LYS A 142 5.36 -19.01 -18.15
N MET A 143 6.35 -19.01 -19.05
CA MET A 143 7.06 -17.80 -19.53
C MET A 143 6.14 -16.66 -19.97
N ALA A 144 5.08 -16.94 -20.74
CA ALA A 144 4.22 -15.88 -21.29
C ALA A 144 3.48 -15.09 -20.20
N ALA A 145 2.95 -15.79 -19.19
CA ALA A 145 2.29 -15.15 -18.04
C ALA A 145 3.30 -14.37 -17.19
N PHE A 146 4.51 -14.92 -17.03
CA PHE A 146 5.61 -14.28 -16.32
C PHE A 146 6.04 -12.97 -16.99
N GLU A 147 6.25 -12.97 -18.31
CA GLU A 147 6.67 -11.78 -19.05
C GLU A 147 5.61 -10.67 -19.01
N GLY A 148 4.34 -11.01 -19.29
CA GLY A 148 3.24 -10.04 -19.25
C GLY A 148 3.05 -9.40 -17.87
N PHE A 149 3.27 -10.16 -16.79
CA PHE A 149 3.25 -9.65 -15.43
C PHE A 149 4.33 -8.58 -15.20
N TRP A 150 5.59 -8.88 -15.53
CA TRP A 150 6.67 -7.93 -15.31
C TRP A 150 6.58 -6.69 -16.20
N ILE A 151 6.02 -6.81 -17.40
CA ILE A 151 5.68 -5.66 -18.25
C ILE A 151 4.67 -4.77 -17.52
N SER A 152 3.59 -5.36 -16.99
CA SER A 152 2.54 -4.61 -16.26
C SER A 152 3.09 -3.89 -15.03
N VAL A 153 3.98 -4.56 -14.27
CA VAL A 153 4.69 -3.96 -13.11
C VAL A 153 5.53 -2.76 -13.54
N ALA A 154 6.34 -2.93 -14.58
CA ALA A 154 7.22 -1.87 -15.09
C ALA A 154 6.44 -0.69 -15.66
N GLU A 155 5.37 -0.95 -16.41
CA GLU A 155 4.47 0.08 -16.95
C GLU A 155 3.80 0.89 -15.84
N MET A 156 3.30 0.23 -14.80
CA MET A 156 2.69 0.92 -13.66
C MET A 156 3.70 1.84 -12.97
N ARG A 157 4.92 1.34 -12.72
CA ARG A 157 5.98 2.13 -12.12
C ARG A 157 6.32 3.36 -12.97
N ALA A 158 6.46 3.20 -14.27
CA ALA A 158 6.75 4.31 -15.19
C ALA A 158 5.62 5.36 -15.22
N LYS A 159 4.35 4.94 -15.17
CA LYS A 159 3.20 5.85 -15.06
C LYS A 159 3.24 6.68 -13.78
N LEU A 160 3.62 6.08 -12.65
CA LEU A 160 3.75 6.80 -11.36
C LEU A 160 4.93 7.76 -11.35
N GLU A 161 6.06 7.36 -11.94
CA GLU A 161 7.27 8.20 -12.01
C GLU A 161 7.05 9.41 -12.94
N SER A 162 6.37 9.23 -14.08
CA SER A 162 6.04 10.34 -14.98
C SER A 162 5.06 11.36 -14.37
N GLN A 163 4.11 10.95 -13.51
CA GLN A 163 3.26 11.90 -12.78
C GLN A 163 4.05 12.79 -11.83
N ARG A 164 5.15 12.28 -11.27
CA ARG A 164 6.02 13.04 -10.35
C ARG A 164 6.82 14.13 -11.06
N GLU A 165 7.19 13.91 -12.32
CA GLU A 165 7.94 14.87 -13.12
C GLU A 165 7.07 16.06 -13.59
N VAL A 166 5.74 15.91 -13.57
CA VAL A 166 4.79 16.89 -14.13
C VAL A 166 4.24 17.90 -13.11
N GLY A 167 4.52 17.80 -11.80
CA GLY A 167 4.04 18.78 -10.79
C GLY A 167 5.13 19.35 -9.86
N PRO A 168 5.00 20.57 -9.26
CA PRO A 168 4.15 21.73 -9.51
C PRO A 168 4.94 22.95 -10.05
N VAL A 169 6.07 22.73 -10.74
CA VAL A 169 6.90 23.85 -11.24
C VAL A 169 6.31 24.46 -12.53
N SER A 170 5.60 23.66 -13.32
CA SER A 170 4.99 24.12 -14.58
C SER A 170 3.72 24.95 -14.37
N ALA A 171 2.93 24.66 -13.33
CA ALA A 171 1.70 25.41 -13.03
C ALA A 171 1.94 26.82 -12.46
N LEU A 172 3.16 27.12 -11.97
CA LEU A 172 3.56 28.44 -11.50
C LEU A 172 4.11 29.36 -12.59
N LEU A 173 4.29 28.87 -13.83
CA LEU A 173 4.88 29.62 -14.93
C LEU A 173 3.89 30.07 -16.01
N SER A 174 2.60 29.77 -15.84
CA SER A 174 1.53 30.29 -16.72
C SER A 174 0.72 31.41 -16.04
N GLU A 175 1.42 32.43 -15.54
CA GLU A 175 0.84 33.76 -15.31
C GLU A 175 1.77 34.82 -15.90
N GLU A 176 2.05 34.72 -17.20
CA GLU A 176 2.58 35.86 -17.93
C GLU A 176 1.45 36.84 -18.28
N LYS A 177 1.65 38.07 -17.79
CA LYS A 177 1.39 39.35 -18.47
C LYS A 177 0.27 40.21 -17.87
N ARG A 178 0.64 41.00 -16.86
CA ARG A 178 0.40 42.47 -16.94
C ARG A 178 1.64 43.26 -16.60
N VAL A 179 2.14 43.91 -17.67
CA VAL A 179 3.01 45.08 -17.66
C VAL A 179 2.41 46.15 -16.75
N GLY A 180 3.23 46.72 -15.87
CA GLY A 180 2.83 47.87 -15.06
C GLY A 180 3.82 48.15 -13.94
N ALA A 181 4.92 48.82 -14.28
CA ALA A 181 5.69 49.56 -13.29
C ALA A 181 4.75 50.53 -12.55
N SER A 182 4.74 50.47 -11.23
CA SER A 182 4.18 51.54 -10.41
C SER A 182 4.99 51.63 -9.11
N GLU A 183 5.99 52.50 -9.14
CA GLU A 183 6.45 53.18 -7.94
C GLU A 183 5.28 53.95 -7.34
N SER A 184 5.02 53.74 -6.06
CA SER A 184 4.13 54.59 -5.27
C SER A 184 4.57 54.52 -3.82
N ALA A 185 5.39 55.50 -3.47
CA ALA A 185 5.66 55.89 -2.10
C ALA A 185 4.32 56.23 -1.43
N ARG A 186 3.98 55.51 -0.36
CA ARG A 186 3.06 56.01 0.66
C ARG A 186 3.76 56.00 2.00
N PHE A 187 4.46 57.10 2.22
CA PHE A 187 4.61 57.70 3.53
C PHE A 187 3.19 57.89 4.11
N GLY A 188 2.76 57.00 5.00
CA GLY A 188 1.60 57.18 5.86
C GLY A 188 2.09 57.61 7.24
N GLY A 189 1.79 58.85 7.60
CA GLY A 189 2.39 59.58 8.71
C GLY A 189 2.28 58.90 10.08
N ARG A 190 3.31 59.17 10.91
CA ARG A 190 3.28 58.96 12.35
C ARG A 190 2.14 59.80 12.95
N VAL A 191 1.16 59.15 13.56
CA VAL A 191 0.22 59.81 14.47
C VAL A 191 0.87 59.84 15.85
N PRO A 192 1.01 61.02 16.51
CA PRO A 192 1.52 61.09 17.86
C PRO A 192 0.50 60.51 18.84
N MET A 193 0.98 59.66 19.74
CA MET A 193 0.28 59.22 20.94
C MET A 193 -0.22 60.43 21.75
N SER A 194 -1.51 60.50 22.00
CA SER A 194 -2.05 61.17 23.19
C SER A 194 -3.26 60.40 23.74
N SER A 195 -3.04 59.87 24.95
CA SER A 195 -4.03 59.56 25.99
C SER A 195 -5.36 58.90 25.60
N SER A 196 -5.46 57.58 25.81
CA SER A 196 -6.38 57.00 26.80
C SER A 196 -6.36 55.48 26.68
N ARG A 197 -6.15 54.84 27.84
CA ARG A 197 -6.43 53.44 28.20
C ARG A 197 -6.96 52.52 27.07
N ASP A 198 -6.13 51.57 26.66
CA ASP A 198 -6.43 50.13 26.85
C ASP A 198 -5.30 49.29 26.27
N SER A 199 -4.49 48.70 27.16
CA SER A 199 -3.52 47.65 26.82
C SER A 199 -4.25 46.31 26.72
N PRO A 200 -4.13 45.55 25.62
CA PRO A 200 -4.66 44.18 25.59
C PRO A 200 -3.81 43.30 26.52
N ARG A 201 -4.44 42.83 27.60
CA ARG A 201 -3.86 41.83 28.50
C ARG A 201 -3.91 40.46 27.83
N PHE A 202 -2.75 39.85 27.66
CA PHE A 202 -2.65 38.42 27.36
C PHE A 202 -2.98 37.62 28.63
N ALA A 203 -4.07 36.86 28.60
CA ALA A 203 -4.43 35.94 29.68
C ALA A 203 -3.69 34.60 29.47
N SER A 204 -2.56 34.44 30.14
CA SER A 204 -1.99 33.13 30.48
C SER A 204 -2.56 32.71 31.83
N GLY A 205 -3.20 31.54 31.89
CA GLY A 205 -3.71 31.00 33.16
C GLY A 205 -4.45 29.68 32.98
N ARG A 206 -3.78 28.58 33.31
CA ARG A 206 -4.38 27.27 33.60
C ARG A 206 -5.14 27.32 34.94
N LEU A 207 -6.29 26.65 35.05
CA LEU A 207 -6.68 25.68 36.11
C LEU A 207 -8.21 25.50 36.19
N VAL A 208 -8.63 24.22 36.13
CA VAL A 208 -9.51 23.49 37.06
C VAL A 208 -10.81 24.16 37.55
N GLY A 209 -11.92 23.44 37.36
CA GLY A 209 -13.23 23.67 38.01
C GLY A 209 -14.37 23.14 37.12
N LEU A 210 -14.67 21.83 37.09
CA LEU A 210 -15.52 21.08 38.03
C LEU A 210 -16.96 21.61 38.16
N THR A 211 -17.91 20.70 37.94
CA THR A 211 -19.39 20.78 38.02
C THR A 211 -20.07 21.51 36.85
N ARG A 212 -21.16 21.04 36.24
CA ARG A 212 -22.16 20.03 36.61
C ARG A 212 -22.99 19.82 35.33
N TYR A 213 -23.25 18.59 34.87
CA TYR A 213 -24.57 18.17 34.38
C TYR A 213 -24.67 16.63 34.47
N HIS A 214 -25.79 16.22 35.04
CA HIS A 214 -26.18 14.89 35.43
C HIS A 214 -26.34 13.92 34.25
N LEU A 215 -25.86 12.69 34.41
CA LEU A 215 -26.31 11.49 33.71
C LEU A 215 -26.96 10.56 34.75
N PRO A 216 -28.20 10.08 34.57
CA PRO A 216 -28.72 9.00 35.38
C PRO A 216 -28.15 7.66 34.89
N PHE A 217 -27.38 7.00 35.75
CA PHE A 217 -27.13 5.57 35.68
C PHE A 217 -28.37 4.84 36.22
N GLN A 218 -28.91 3.93 35.42
CA GLN A 218 -29.92 2.97 35.87
C GLN A 218 -29.22 1.62 36.02
N ASP A 219 -28.82 1.31 37.25
CA ASP A 219 -28.53 -0.05 37.69
C ASP A 219 -29.85 -0.70 38.11
N SER A 220 -30.17 -1.83 37.49
CA SER A 220 -31.19 -2.74 37.99
C SER A 220 -30.56 -4.12 38.14
N VAL A 221 -30.03 -4.36 39.34
CA VAL A 221 -29.86 -5.69 39.91
C VAL A 221 -31.14 -5.99 40.68
N GLU A 222 -31.88 -7.02 40.28
CA GLU A 222 -32.81 -7.71 41.19
C GLU A 222 -32.42 -9.18 41.26
N LEU A 223 -32.33 -9.63 42.50
CA LEU A 223 -32.00 -10.96 42.97
C LEU A 223 -33.22 -11.50 43.74
N PHE A 224 -33.48 -12.80 43.55
CA PHE A 224 -34.33 -13.72 44.32
C PHE A 224 -35.86 -13.70 44.12
N ALA A 225 -36.36 -14.74 43.45
CA ALA A 225 -37.03 -15.87 44.11
C ALA A 225 -36.96 -17.12 43.21
#